data_AF-A0A937VV85-F1
#
_entry.id   AF-A0A937VV85-F1
#
_cell.length_a   1.000
_cell.length_b   1.000
_cell.length_c   1.000
_cell.angle_alpha   90.00
_cell.angle_beta   90.00
_cell.angle_gamma   90.00
#
_symmetry.space_group_name_H-M   'P 1'
#
loop_
_entity.id
_entity.type
_entity.pdbx_description
1 polymer ?
#
loop_
_entity_poly.entity_id
_entity_poly.type
_entity_poly.pdbx_seq_one_letter_code
_entity_poly.pdbx_strand_id
1 'polypeptide(L)'
;MKEDNAQQEYLMNILHLAEERTSPPPLPREGIPKTIIPYPIQIICKIFMLPFILLDQFVQKAAKILIKTPIKKGGHCKRRGNCCYYILLPERKGLLFKLYFFWQTQINGFFVRKKSPEDTQGNKILVLGCKHLQQNGSCNNYLLRPAICRRWPIVELFGHPKILKGCGFTLELRKSYKKEPYTSFYKDFQVKNEE
;
A
#
# COMPACT_ATOMS: atom_id res chain seq x y z
N MET A 1 7.44 -14.44 16.59
CA MET A 1 8.50 -13.52 17.07
C MET A 1 9.75 -13.48 16.18
N LYS A 2 10.31 -14.59 15.69
CA LYS A 2 11.37 -14.55 14.64
C LYS A 2 10.82 -14.30 13.23
N GLU A 3 9.63 -14.80 12.91
CA GLU A 3 8.97 -14.63 11.59
C GLU A 3 8.53 -13.18 11.33
N ASP A 4 8.03 -12.47 12.34
CA ASP A 4 7.56 -11.08 12.20
C ASP A 4 8.70 -10.12 11.83
N ASN A 5 9.89 -10.34 12.42
CA ASN A 5 11.06 -9.49 12.25
C ASN A 5 11.66 -9.60 10.84
N ALA A 6 11.52 -10.77 10.22
CA ALA A 6 12.15 -11.08 8.96
C ALA A 6 11.19 -10.86 7.76
N GLN A 7 9.86 -10.94 7.96
CA GLN A 7 8.87 -10.34 7.04
C GLN A 7 9.04 -8.81 6.95
N GLN A 8 9.33 -8.16 8.08
CA GLN A 8 9.66 -6.76 8.11
C GLN A 8 10.92 -6.50 7.31
N GLU A 9 12.06 -7.12 7.62
CA GLU A 9 13.34 -6.91 6.92
C GLU A 9 13.26 -7.03 5.37
N TYR A 10 12.39 -7.90 4.84
CA TYR A 10 12.24 -8.06 3.40
C TYR A 10 11.27 -7.06 2.75
N LEU A 11 10.12 -6.78 3.38
CA LEU A 11 9.29 -5.62 3.01
C LEU A 11 10.17 -4.36 3.00
N MET A 12 11.10 -4.28 3.96
CA MET A 12 12.06 -3.20 4.09
C MET A 12 13.02 -3.14 2.89
N ASN A 13 13.43 -4.27 2.30
CA ASN A 13 14.22 -4.33 1.07
C ASN A 13 13.43 -3.95 -0.18
N ILE A 14 12.20 -4.44 -0.37
CA ILE A 14 11.36 -4.06 -1.51
C ILE A 14 11.03 -2.57 -1.46
N LEU A 15 10.69 -2.06 -0.28
CA LEU A 15 10.44 -0.63 -0.09
C LEU A 15 11.70 0.20 -0.29
N HIS A 16 12.87 -0.28 0.13
CA HIS A 16 14.17 0.38 -0.16
C HIS A 16 14.42 0.48 -1.67
N LEU A 17 14.24 -0.62 -2.40
CA LEU A 17 14.36 -0.64 -3.86
C LEU A 17 13.36 0.29 -4.56
N ALA A 18 12.16 0.45 -3.99
CA ALA A 18 11.14 1.37 -4.48
C ALA A 18 11.39 2.83 -4.05
N GLU A 19 12.18 3.04 -2.99
CA GLU A 19 12.52 4.34 -2.40
C GLU A 19 13.77 4.96 -3.06
N GLU A 20 14.75 4.13 -3.46
CA GLU A 20 15.99 4.56 -4.14
C GLU A 20 15.80 4.85 -5.64
N ARG A 21 14.78 4.26 -6.28
CA ARG A 21 14.54 4.47 -7.72
C ARG A 21 13.91 5.84 -7.96
N THR A 22 14.70 6.77 -8.48
CA THR A 22 14.24 8.07 -8.98
C THR A 22 13.44 7.99 -10.28
N SER A 23 13.60 6.89 -11.03
CA SER A 23 12.90 6.63 -12.29
C SER A 23 11.79 5.58 -12.15
N PRO A 24 10.68 5.74 -12.90
CA PRO A 24 9.59 4.77 -12.86
C PRO A 24 10.08 3.38 -13.32
N PRO A 25 9.68 2.28 -12.66
CA PRO A 25 10.06 0.96 -13.10
C PRO A 25 9.53 0.69 -14.52
N PRO A 26 10.30 -0.04 -15.35
CA PRO A 26 9.90 -0.37 -16.70
C PRO A 26 8.55 -1.10 -16.71
N LEU A 27 7.84 -0.99 -17.82
CA LEU A 27 6.61 -1.75 -18.04
C LEU A 27 6.89 -3.25 -17.98
N PRO A 28 5.91 -4.07 -17.55
CA PRO A 28 6.06 -5.52 -17.59
C PRO A 28 6.32 -5.97 -19.04
N ARG A 29 7.15 -7.02 -19.20
CA ARG A 29 7.58 -7.53 -20.52
C ARG A 29 6.40 -7.91 -21.44
N GLU A 30 5.30 -8.35 -20.86
CA GLU A 30 4.10 -8.79 -21.57
C GLU A 30 3.08 -7.66 -21.82
N GLY A 31 3.44 -6.42 -21.46
CA GLY A 31 2.53 -5.28 -21.53
C GLY A 31 1.46 -5.30 -20.44
N ILE A 32 0.58 -4.29 -20.50
CA ILE A 32 -0.50 -4.15 -19.52
C ILE A 32 -1.68 -5.04 -19.97
N PRO A 33 -2.11 -6.03 -19.17
CA PRO A 33 -3.21 -6.91 -19.55
C PRO A 33 -4.51 -6.12 -19.68
N LYS A 34 -5.34 -6.44 -20.67
CA LYS A 34 -6.67 -5.83 -20.83
C LYS A 34 -7.61 -6.30 -19.71
N THR A 35 -8.49 -5.41 -19.24
CA THR A 35 -9.58 -5.79 -18.33
C THR A 35 -10.70 -6.44 -19.12
N ILE A 36 -11.26 -7.52 -18.60
CA ILE A 36 -12.41 -8.23 -19.19
C ILE A 36 -13.70 -7.44 -18.94
N ILE A 37 -13.81 -6.84 -17.75
CA ILE A 37 -15.01 -6.09 -17.35
C ILE A 37 -15.04 -4.73 -18.08
N PRO A 38 -16.16 -4.35 -18.72
CA PRO A 38 -16.28 -3.06 -19.39
C PRO A 38 -16.25 -1.91 -18.38
N TYR A 39 -15.68 -0.78 -18.82
CA TYR A 39 -15.50 0.42 -17.99
C TYR A 39 -16.76 0.93 -17.26
N PRO A 40 -17.96 1.02 -17.87
CA PRO A 40 -19.15 1.47 -17.14
C PRO A 40 -19.50 0.58 -15.95
N ILE A 41 -19.36 -0.74 -16.07
CA ILE A 41 -19.60 -1.68 -14.96
C ILE A 41 -18.59 -1.43 -13.84
N GLN A 42 -17.32 -1.23 -14.18
CA GLN A 42 -16.30 -0.89 -13.17
C GLN A 42 -16.66 0.39 -12.40
N ILE A 43 -17.17 1.42 -13.08
CA ILE A 43 -17.59 2.67 -12.43
C ILE A 43 -18.77 2.41 -11.50
N ILE A 44 -19.81 1.70 -11.95
CA ILE A 44 -20.99 1.38 -11.13
C ILE A 44 -20.56 0.64 -9.86
N CYS A 45 -19.73 -0.41 -9.98
CA CYS A 45 -19.21 -1.14 -8.83
C CYS A 45 -18.41 -0.24 -7.87
N LYS A 46 -17.58 0.67 -8.40
CA LYS A 46 -16.79 1.60 -7.57
C LYS A 46 -17.68 2.60 -6.83
N ILE A 47 -18.68 3.17 -7.51
CA ILE A 47 -19.63 4.10 -6.91
C ILE A 47 -20.45 3.39 -5.82
N PHE A 48 -20.93 2.19 -6.11
CA PHE A 48 -21.67 1.38 -5.14
C PHE A 48 -20.83 1.03 -3.90
N MET A 49 -19.55 0.71 -4.07
CA MET A 49 -18.65 0.39 -2.95
C MET A 49 -18.12 1.62 -2.22
N LEU A 50 -18.17 2.80 -2.83
CA LEU A 50 -17.67 4.04 -2.24
C LEU A 50 -18.25 4.36 -0.85
N PRO A 51 -19.58 4.31 -0.60
CA PRO A 51 -20.13 4.57 0.73
C PRO A 51 -19.58 3.61 1.79
N PHE A 52 -19.45 2.32 1.47
CA PHE A 52 -18.86 1.33 2.39
C PHE A 52 -17.39 1.63 2.69
N ILE A 53 -16.61 2.04 1.68
CA ILE A 53 -15.22 2.44 1.87
C ILE A 53 -15.14 3.69 2.74
N LEU A 54 -15.98 4.70 2.50
CA LEU A 54 -16.00 5.93 3.30
C LEU A 54 -16.41 5.64 4.75
N LEU A 55 -17.38 4.74 4.95
CA LEU A 55 -17.81 4.28 6.27
C LEU A 55 -16.67 3.56 6.99
N ASP A 56 -15.99 2.62 6.36
CA ASP A 56 -14.81 1.93 6.94
C ASP A 56 -13.72 2.95 7.33
N GLN A 57 -13.46 3.94 6.48
CA GLN A 57 -12.51 5.01 6.80
C GLN A 57 -12.95 5.85 8.00
N PHE A 58 -14.24 6.14 8.10
CA PHE A 58 -14.81 6.87 9.23
C PHE A 58 -14.68 6.06 10.52
N VAL A 59 -15.06 4.78 10.50
CA VAL A 59 -14.92 3.85 11.63
C VAL A 59 -13.46 3.73 12.05
N GLN A 60 -12.52 3.58 11.12
CA GLN A 60 -11.08 3.53 11.45
C GLN A 60 -10.57 4.85 12.07
N LYS A 61 -11.08 6.01 11.63
CA LYS A 61 -10.74 7.29 12.25
C LYS A 61 -11.32 7.38 13.66
N ALA A 62 -12.56 6.97 13.88
CA ALA A 62 -13.20 6.93 15.20
C ALA A 62 -12.47 5.95 16.13
N ALA A 63 -12.14 4.75 15.64
CA ALA A 63 -11.38 3.75 16.40
C ALA A 63 -10.01 4.26 16.83
N LYS A 64 -9.34 5.11 16.02
CA LYS A 64 -8.05 5.73 16.38
C LYS A 64 -8.16 6.81 17.47
N ILE A 65 -9.36 7.34 17.71
CA ILE A 65 -9.64 8.25 18.83
C ILE A 65 -9.72 7.43 20.13
N LEU A 66 -10.38 6.28 20.08
CA LEU A 66 -10.54 5.37 21.22
C LEU A 66 -9.25 4.60 21.54
N ILE A 67 -8.62 4.00 20.53
CA ILE A 67 -7.39 3.20 20.63
C ILE A 67 -6.23 4.01 20.06
N LYS A 68 -5.43 4.60 20.95
CA LYS A 68 -4.26 5.39 20.56
C LYS A 68 -3.15 4.46 20.05
N THR A 69 -3.01 4.39 18.73
CA THR A 69 -1.89 3.69 18.08
C THR A 69 -0.54 4.36 18.40
N PRO A 70 0.57 3.60 18.47
CA PRO A 70 1.89 4.15 18.81
C PRO A 70 2.38 5.16 17.77
N ILE A 71 1.97 4.97 16.51
CA ILE A 71 2.45 5.76 15.37
C ILE A 71 1.35 6.72 14.90
N LYS A 72 1.69 7.99 14.83
CA LYS A 72 0.86 9.04 14.26
C LYS A 72 1.25 9.22 12.80
N LYS A 73 0.27 9.04 11.91
CA LYS A 73 0.40 9.33 10.49
C LYS A 73 -0.02 10.78 10.22
N GLY A 74 0.90 11.55 9.65
CA GLY A 74 0.70 12.92 9.19
C GLY A 74 0.81 13.06 7.67
N GLY A 75 0.56 14.28 7.18
CA GLY A 75 0.68 14.63 5.77
C GLY A 75 -0.48 14.14 4.88
N HIS A 76 -0.30 14.33 3.59
CA HIS A 76 -1.30 13.99 2.56
C HIS A 76 -0.63 13.54 1.27
N CYS A 77 -1.38 12.78 0.46
CA CYS A 77 -0.86 12.29 -0.82
C CYS A 77 -0.59 13.45 -1.79
N LYS A 78 0.65 13.60 -2.24
CA LYS A 78 1.07 14.58 -3.27
C LYS A 78 0.78 14.14 -4.72
N ARG A 79 -0.02 13.09 -4.93
CA ARG A 79 -0.41 12.56 -6.26
C ARG A 79 0.77 12.26 -7.21
N ARG A 80 1.92 11.82 -6.68
CA ARG A 80 3.12 11.51 -7.48
C ARG A 80 3.13 10.11 -8.12
N GLY A 81 2.21 9.23 -7.73
CA GLY A 81 2.09 7.90 -8.35
C GLY A 81 3.12 6.87 -7.91
N ASN A 82 4.08 7.21 -7.05
CA ASN A 82 5.09 6.26 -6.55
C ASN A 82 4.46 4.98 -5.95
N CYS A 83 3.40 5.13 -5.15
CA CYS A 83 2.66 4.00 -4.59
C CYS A 83 1.83 3.20 -5.61
N CYS A 84 1.62 3.73 -6.82
CA CYS A 84 0.94 3.05 -7.90
C CYS A 84 1.86 2.08 -8.67
N TYR A 85 3.18 2.20 -8.52
CA TYR A 85 4.14 1.27 -9.10
C TYR A 85 4.28 -0.02 -8.29
N TYR A 86 4.21 0.08 -6.95
CA TYR A 86 4.47 -1.03 -6.03
C TYR A 86 3.29 -1.25 -5.08
N ILE A 87 2.25 -1.89 -5.59
CA ILE A 87 1.10 -2.32 -4.78
C ILE A 87 1.36 -3.76 -4.36
N LEU A 88 1.63 -3.95 -3.07
CA LEU A 88 1.92 -5.26 -2.51
C LEU A 88 0.63 -5.97 -2.15
N LEU A 89 0.45 -7.19 -2.67
CA LEU A 89 -0.69 -8.04 -2.38
C LEU A 89 -0.20 -9.38 -1.81
N PRO A 90 -0.43 -9.68 -0.53
CA PRO A 90 -0.07 -10.99 0.01
C PRO A 90 -0.93 -12.06 -0.65
N GLU A 91 -0.30 -13.03 -1.30
CA GLU A 91 -0.93 -14.19 -1.87
C GLU A 91 -1.40 -15.12 -0.74
N ARG A 92 -2.68 -15.49 -0.80
CA ARG A 92 -3.26 -16.46 0.13
C ARG A 92 -3.85 -17.61 -0.68
N LYS A 93 -3.82 -18.81 -0.12
CA LYS A 93 -4.47 -19.97 -0.76
C LYS A 93 -5.99 -19.88 -0.57
N GLY A 94 -6.75 -20.26 -1.59
CA GLY A 94 -8.21 -20.42 -1.51
C GLY A 94 -9.03 -19.55 -2.49
N LEU A 95 -10.33 -19.81 -2.53
CA LEU A 95 -11.28 -19.14 -3.44
C LEU A 95 -11.45 -17.64 -3.13
N LEU A 96 -11.43 -17.27 -1.85
CA LEU A 96 -11.54 -15.87 -1.41
C LEU A 96 -10.40 -15.02 -1.95
N PHE A 97 -9.18 -15.56 -1.99
CA PHE A 97 -8.05 -14.84 -2.58
C PHE A 97 -8.21 -14.66 -4.08
N LYS A 98 -8.68 -15.68 -4.81
CA LYS A 98 -8.95 -15.56 -6.26
C LYS A 98 -9.99 -14.48 -6.55
N LEU A 99 -11.07 -14.43 -5.76
CA LEU A 99 -12.10 -13.40 -5.89
C LEU A 99 -11.56 -12.01 -5.56
N TYR A 100 -10.78 -11.90 -4.48
CA TYR A 100 -10.13 -10.65 -4.10
C TYR A 100 -9.15 -10.18 -5.17
N PHE A 101 -8.26 -11.05 -5.65
CA PHE A 101 -7.34 -10.77 -6.74
C PHE A 101 -8.05 -10.38 -8.03
N PHE A 102 -9.15 -11.08 -8.37
CA PHE A 102 -10.01 -10.72 -9.49
C PHE A 102 -10.59 -9.32 -9.31
N TRP A 103 -11.11 -8.99 -8.13
CA TRP A 103 -11.61 -7.65 -7.82
C TRP A 103 -10.51 -6.58 -7.98
N GLN A 104 -9.32 -6.86 -7.46
CA GLN A 104 -8.17 -5.96 -7.58
C GLN A 104 -7.76 -5.71 -9.03
N THR A 105 -7.76 -6.74 -9.86
CA THR A 105 -7.29 -6.63 -11.25
C THR A 105 -8.35 -6.11 -12.21
N GLN A 106 -9.60 -6.58 -12.07
CA GLN A 106 -10.68 -6.29 -13.01
C GLN A 106 -11.49 -5.04 -12.64
N ILE A 107 -11.79 -4.84 -11.35
CA ILE A 107 -12.56 -3.68 -10.89
C ILE A 107 -11.62 -2.51 -10.59
N ASN A 108 -10.61 -2.74 -9.75
CA ASN A 108 -9.72 -1.65 -9.31
C ASN A 108 -8.63 -1.28 -10.32
N GLY A 109 -8.47 -2.07 -11.39
CA GLY A 109 -7.56 -1.77 -12.49
C GLY A 109 -6.10 -1.98 -12.13
N PHE A 110 -5.79 -2.91 -11.22
CA PHE A 110 -4.42 -3.33 -10.96
C PHE A 110 -3.97 -4.40 -11.96
N PHE A 111 -2.66 -4.54 -12.14
CA PHE A 111 -2.08 -5.58 -12.98
C PHE A 111 -0.83 -6.14 -12.33
N VAL A 112 -0.56 -7.42 -12.57
CA VAL A 112 0.65 -8.07 -12.06
C VAL A 112 1.86 -7.55 -12.82
N ARG A 113 2.87 -7.04 -12.10
CA ARG A 113 4.14 -6.64 -12.72
C ARG A 113 5.09 -7.83 -12.89
N LYS A 114 5.12 -8.72 -11.90
CA LYS A 114 5.96 -9.91 -11.87
C LYS A 114 5.09 -11.14 -11.62
N LYS A 115 5.09 -12.07 -12.58
CA LYS A 115 4.26 -13.30 -12.53
C LYS A 115 4.67 -14.23 -11.40
N SER A 116 5.97 -14.33 -11.12
CA SER A 116 6.45 -15.08 -9.97
C SER A 116 6.17 -14.25 -8.71
N PRO A 117 5.32 -14.74 -7.79
CA PRO A 117 5.27 -14.16 -6.46
C PRO A 117 6.67 -14.23 -5.86
N GLU A 118 7.05 -13.18 -5.15
CA GLU A 118 8.28 -13.23 -4.37
C GLU A 118 7.98 -14.03 -3.11
N ASP A 119 8.64 -15.18 -2.98
CA ASP A 119 8.49 -16.04 -1.81
C ASP A 119 9.25 -15.41 -0.66
N THR A 120 8.51 -14.98 0.35
CA THR A 120 9.06 -14.37 1.55
C THR A 120 8.65 -15.21 2.74
N GLN A 121 9.56 -16.09 3.17
CA GLN A 121 9.40 -16.88 4.40
C GLN A 121 8.06 -17.64 4.47
N GLY A 122 7.69 -18.30 3.36
CA GLY A 122 6.45 -19.06 3.26
C GLY A 122 5.22 -18.24 2.89
N ASN A 123 5.33 -16.91 2.82
CA ASN A 123 4.30 -16.01 2.31
C ASN A 123 4.67 -15.51 0.91
N LYS A 124 3.88 -15.90 -0.07
CA LYS A 124 4.03 -15.45 -1.45
C LYS A 124 3.44 -14.04 -1.58
N ILE A 125 4.18 -13.08 -2.12
CA ILE A 125 3.71 -11.70 -2.31
C ILE A 125 3.69 -11.36 -3.80
N LEU A 126 2.57 -10.81 -4.26
CA LEU A 126 2.43 -10.31 -5.62
C LEU A 126 2.66 -8.81 -5.67
N VAL A 127 3.57 -8.39 -6.54
CA VAL A 127 3.80 -6.96 -6.83
C VAL A 127 2.91 -6.55 -8.00
N LEU A 128 1.97 -5.66 -7.71
CA LEU A 128 1.01 -5.12 -8.68
C LEU A 128 1.35 -3.67 -9.04
N GLY A 129 0.99 -3.28 -10.27
CA GLY A 129 0.95 -1.90 -10.75
C GLY A 129 -0.48 -1.43 -10.97
N CYS A 130 -0.67 -0.13 -11.15
CA CYS A 130 -1.98 0.48 -11.41
C CYS A 130 -2.10 0.99 -12.86
N LYS A 131 -3.21 0.66 -13.54
CA LYS A 131 -3.52 1.16 -14.89
C LYS A 131 -3.95 2.63 -14.93
N HIS A 132 -4.41 3.16 -13.80
CA HIS A 132 -4.90 4.54 -13.70
C HIS A 132 -3.78 5.57 -13.50
N LEU A 133 -2.51 5.13 -13.54
CA LEU A 133 -1.35 6.00 -13.44
C LEU A 133 -1.09 6.67 -14.80
N GLN A 134 -1.07 8.00 -14.80
CA GLN A 134 -0.79 8.81 -15.98
C GLN A 134 0.73 9.00 -16.18
N GLN A 135 1.13 9.42 -17.37
CA GLN A 135 2.54 9.70 -17.71
C GLN A 135 3.15 10.81 -16.85
N ASN A 136 2.34 11.77 -16.38
CA ASN A 136 2.75 12.83 -15.45
C ASN A 136 2.92 12.34 -13.99
N GLY A 137 2.77 11.02 -13.74
CA GLY A 137 2.83 10.44 -12.41
C GLY A 137 1.54 10.60 -11.59
N SER A 138 0.53 11.30 -12.08
CA SER A 138 -0.71 11.52 -11.35
C SER A 138 -1.71 10.37 -11.52
N CYS A 139 -2.64 10.23 -10.57
CA CYS A 139 -3.66 9.19 -10.60
C CYS A 139 -4.94 9.73 -11.24
N ASN A 140 -5.33 9.18 -12.38
CA ASN A 140 -6.57 9.53 -13.09
C ASN A 140 -7.82 9.17 -12.26
N ASN A 141 -7.76 8.08 -11.49
CA ASN A 141 -8.88 7.58 -10.70
C ASN A 141 -8.81 8.00 -9.22
N TYR A 142 -8.38 9.24 -8.94
CA TYR A 142 -8.15 9.67 -7.55
C TYR A 142 -9.44 9.71 -6.71
N LEU A 143 -10.57 10.11 -7.31
CA LEU A 143 -11.85 10.23 -6.63
C LEU A 143 -12.46 8.87 -6.26
N LEU A 144 -12.40 7.88 -7.17
CA LEU A 144 -12.92 6.52 -6.94
C LEU A 144 -11.79 5.54 -6.62
N ARG A 145 -10.71 6.03 -6.01
CA ARG A 145 -9.58 5.18 -5.62
C ARG A 145 -10.02 4.14 -4.58
N PRO A 146 -9.52 2.90 -4.70
CA PRO A 146 -9.93 1.81 -3.81
C PRO A 146 -9.37 1.97 -2.40
N ALA A 147 -9.90 1.20 -1.45
CA ALA A 147 -9.52 1.25 -0.04
C ALA A 147 -8.00 1.10 0.19
N ILE A 148 -7.32 0.26 -0.60
CA ILE A 148 -5.85 0.11 -0.53
C ILE A 148 -5.13 1.45 -0.80
N CYS A 149 -5.54 2.17 -1.85
CA CYS A 149 -4.94 3.45 -2.21
C CYS A 149 -5.27 4.56 -1.20
N ARG A 150 -6.43 4.49 -0.54
CA ARG A 150 -6.83 5.48 0.47
C ARG A 150 -6.14 5.27 1.81
N ARG A 151 -5.88 4.00 2.16
CA ARG A 151 -5.21 3.64 3.41
C ARG A 151 -3.71 3.85 3.35
N TRP A 152 -3.12 3.96 2.16
CA TRP A 152 -1.70 4.22 1.94
C TRP A 152 -1.16 5.46 2.68
N PRO A 153 0.04 5.41 3.30
CA PRO A 153 0.79 4.20 3.68
C PRO A 153 0.04 3.37 4.71
N ILE A 154 0.05 2.05 4.52
CA ILE A 154 -0.51 1.09 5.47
C ILE A 154 0.47 1.02 6.65
N VAL A 155 0.00 1.40 7.83
CA VAL A 155 0.75 1.27 9.08
C VAL A 155 0.15 0.09 9.80
N GLU A 156 0.87 -1.03 9.79
CA GLU A 156 0.49 -2.20 10.59
C GLU A 156 0.68 -1.87 12.08
N LEU A 157 -0.19 -2.37 12.95
CA LEU A 157 -0.15 -2.05 14.38
C LEU A 157 1.16 -2.51 15.05
N PHE A 158 1.81 -3.54 14.48
CA PHE A 158 3.01 -4.18 15.00
C PHE A 158 4.16 -4.21 13.96
N GLY A 159 4.10 -3.35 12.93
CA GLY A 159 5.07 -3.29 11.84
C GLY A 159 5.88 -2.00 11.82
N HIS A 160 7.11 -2.02 11.29
CA HIS A 160 7.82 -0.79 10.94
C HIS A 160 7.14 -0.14 9.73
N PRO A 161 6.51 1.02 9.88
CA PRO A 161 5.80 1.62 8.77
C PRO A 161 6.78 2.37 7.89
N LYS A 162 6.98 1.88 6.66
CA LYS A 162 7.78 2.60 5.66
C LYS A 162 6.89 3.37 4.69
N ILE A 163 7.35 4.56 4.32
CA ILE A 163 6.74 5.41 3.31
C ILE A 163 7.72 5.51 2.16
N LEU A 164 7.22 5.46 0.93
CA LEU A 164 8.04 5.81 -0.22
C LEU A 164 8.41 7.31 -0.17
N LYS A 165 9.69 7.61 -0.41
CA LYS A 165 10.21 8.99 -0.47
C LYS A 165 9.35 9.88 -1.38
N GLY A 166 9.17 11.13 -0.96
CA GLY A 166 8.49 12.16 -1.74
C GLY A 166 6.95 12.06 -1.82
N CYS A 167 6.29 11.07 -1.20
CA CYS A 167 4.83 10.91 -1.29
C CYS A 167 4.00 11.93 -0.49
N GLY A 168 4.63 12.68 0.43
CA GLY A 168 3.99 13.72 1.24
C GLY A 168 3.34 13.24 2.54
N PHE A 169 3.54 11.98 2.92
CA PHE A 169 3.15 11.46 4.22
C PHE A 169 4.34 11.52 5.19
N THR A 170 4.05 11.70 6.47
CA THR A 170 5.03 11.62 7.56
C THR A 170 4.53 10.62 8.61
N LEU A 171 5.45 10.00 9.31
CA LEU A 171 5.14 9.07 10.40
C LEU A 171 5.94 9.49 11.62
N GLU A 172 5.27 9.65 12.75
CA GLU A 172 5.87 10.10 13.99
C GLU A 172 5.46 9.17 15.13
N LEU A 173 6.40 8.82 16.00
CA LEU A 173 6.08 8.09 17.22
C LEU A 173 5.40 9.03 18.22
N ARG A 174 4.25 8.62 18.78
CA ARG A 174 3.56 9.41 19.80
C ARG A 174 4.39 9.48 21.08
N LYS A 175 4.40 10.66 21.73
CA LYS A 175 5.13 10.91 22.98
C LYS A 175 4.83 9.88 24.08
N SER A 176 3.59 9.41 24.19
CA SER A 176 3.16 8.41 25.18
C SER A 176 3.84 7.04 25.02
N TYR A 177 4.39 6.75 23.85
CA TYR A 177 5.08 5.50 23.52
C TYR A 177 6.61 5.69 23.39
N LYS A 178 7.17 6.82 23.84
CA LYS A 178 8.62 7.07 23.88
C LYS A 178 9.35 6.34 25.03
N LYS A 179 8.71 5.39 25.72
CA LYS A 179 9.35 4.55 26.75
C LYS A 179 9.85 3.24 26.12
N GLU A 180 10.99 2.74 26.58
CA GLU A 180 11.46 1.40 26.20
C GLU A 180 10.41 0.34 26.58
N PRO A 181 10.21 -0.70 25.75
CA PRO A 181 11.08 -1.18 24.67
C PRO A 181 10.74 -0.63 23.26
N TYR A 182 9.76 0.27 23.12
CA TYR A 182 9.30 0.70 21.79
C TYR A 182 10.32 1.59 21.06
N THR A 183 11.12 2.35 21.79
CA THR A 183 12.14 3.24 21.20
C THR A 183 13.29 2.51 20.51
N SER A 184 13.70 1.33 20.95
CA SER A 184 14.76 0.56 20.26
C SER A 184 14.26 0.03 18.91
N PHE A 185 12.99 -0.39 18.85
CA PHE A 185 12.34 -0.85 17.62
C PHE A 185 12.14 0.26 16.58
N TYR A 186 11.95 1.52 16.98
CA TYR A 186 11.70 2.63 16.03
C TYR A 186 12.88 3.60 15.85
N LYS A 187 14.04 3.37 16.48
CA LYS A 187 15.22 4.26 16.41
C LYS A 187 15.79 4.41 15.00
N ASP A 188 15.78 3.33 14.19
CA ASP A 188 16.26 3.35 12.80
C ASP A 188 15.34 4.13 11.83
N PHE A 189 14.13 4.49 12.27
CA PHE A 189 13.12 5.14 11.44
C PHE A 189 13.24 6.68 11.40
N GLN A 190 13.72 7.31 12.48
CA GLN A 190 13.81 8.77 12.55
C GLN A 190 14.97 9.33 11.71
N VAL A 191 16.07 8.58 11.57
CA VAL A 191 17.29 9.05 10.89
C VAL A 191 17.12 9.16 9.36
N LYS A 192 16.24 8.37 8.74
CA LYS A 192 16.09 8.33 7.26
C LYS A 192 15.08 9.31 6.66
N ASN A 193 14.30 10.04 7.47
CA ASN A 193 13.28 10.98 6.98
C ASN A 193 13.76 12.44 6.93
N GLU A 194 14.96 12.74 7.44
CA GLU A 194 15.56 14.09 7.44
C GLU A 194 16.57 14.33 6.30
N GLU A 195 16.88 13.31 5.48
CA GLU A 195 17.76 13.37 4.30
C GLU A 195 17.02 13.19 2.95
#